data_AF-A0A952BCC6-F1
#
_entry.id   AF-A0A952BCC6-F1
#
_cell.length_a   1.000
_cell.length_b   1.000
_cell.length_c   1.000
_cell.angle_alpha   90.00
_cell.angle_beta   90.00
_cell.angle_gamma   90.00
#
_symmetry.space_group_name_H-M   'P 1'
#
loop_
_entity.id
_entity.type
_entity.pdbx_description
1 polymer ?
#
loop_
_entity_poly.entity_id
_entity_poly.type
_entity_poly.pdbx_seq_one_letter_code
_entity_poly.pdbx_strand_id
1 'polypeptide(L)' 'DGMMSGVNVAATAKLAQAIAIPVIASGGVRNLEDIRGLCEVAEAGIVGAITGRAIYEGSLDVAEAQKLADELT' A
#
# COMPACT_ATOMS: atom_id res chain seq x y z
N ASP A 1 2.04 5.19 11.07
CA ASP A 1 1.16 5.94 11.97
C ASP A 1 -0.08 5.10 12.27
N GLY A 2 -0.48 4.97 13.54
CA GLY A 2 -1.46 3.99 14.02
C GLY A 2 -2.92 4.43 13.92
N MET A 3 -3.19 5.50 13.15
CA MET A 3 -4.50 6.17 13.11
C MET A 3 -5.59 5.42 12.32
N MET A 4 -5.30 4.27 11.70
CA MET A 4 -6.27 3.47 10.92
C MET A 4 -7.07 4.30 9.88
N SER A 5 -6.48 5.36 9.36
CA SER A 5 -7.11 6.31 8.43
C SER A 5 -6.96 5.94 6.96
N GLY A 6 -6.34 4.80 6.65
CA GLY A 6 -6.03 4.41 5.28
C GLY A 6 -4.68 4.93 4.81
N VAL A 7 -4.12 4.27 3.80
CA VAL A 7 -2.91 4.74 3.14
C VAL A 7 -3.26 5.94 2.28
N ASN A 8 -2.45 7.01 2.36
CA ASN A 8 -2.66 8.16 1.50
C ASN A 8 -2.04 7.90 0.13
N VAL A 9 -2.80 7.23 -0.74
CA VAL A 9 -2.38 6.83 -2.10
C VAL A 9 -1.89 8.03 -2.89
N ALA A 10 -2.68 9.12 -2.94
CA ALA A 10 -2.36 10.31 -3.72
C ALA A 10 -1.05 10.98 -3.27
N ALA A 11 -0.83 11.12 -1.95
CA ALA A 11 0.40 11.68 -1.42
C ALA A 11 1.61 10.76 -1.70
N THR A 12 1.43 9.46 -1.59
CA THR A 12 2.49 8.46 -1.83
C THR A 12 2.90 8.44 -3.31
N ALA A 13 1.93 8.46 -4.23
CA ALA A 13 2.18 8.54 -5.66
C ALA A 13 2.90 9.84 -6.05
N LYS A 14 2.47 10.98 -5.49
CA LYS A 14 3.12 12.27 -5.72
C LYS A 14 4.56 12.29 -5.23
N LEU A 15 4.84 11.67 -4.09
CA LEU A 15 6.21 11.51 -3.58
C LEU A 15 7.04 10.63 -4.51
N ALA A 16 6.51 9.47 -4.92
CA ALA A 16 7.21 8.53 -5.79
C ALA A 16 7.56 9.17 -7.15
N GLN A 17 6.64 9.93 -7.75
CA GLN A 17 6.88 10.66 -9.00
C GLN A 17 7.93 11.78 -8.88
N ALA A 18 8.17 12.30 -7.67
CA ALA A 18 9.08 13.41 -7.45
C ALA A 18 10.55 12.96 -7.27
N ILE A 19 10.81 11.67 -7.13
CA ILE A 19 12.13 11.12 -6.86
C ILE A 19 12.46 9.95 -7.78
N ALA A 20 13.75 9.67 -8.00
CA ALA A 20 14.19 8.53 -8.79
C ALA A 20 14.35 7.23 -7.97
N ILE A 21 14.06 7.28 -6.67
CA ILE A 21 14.26 6.16 -5.75
C ILE A 21 12.92 5.44 -5.54
N PRO A 22 12.87 4.10 -5.66
CA PRO A 22 11.66 3.34 -5.38
C PRO A 22 11.07 3.62 -4.01
N VAL A 23 9.74 3.75 -3.94
CA VAL A 23 9.00 4.04 -2.72
C VAL A 23 8.29 2.81 -2.20
N ILE A 24 8.35 2.60 -0.89
CA ILE A 24 7.52 1.63 -0.18
C ILE A 24 6.48 2.42 0.63
N ALA A 25 5.20 2.16 0.38
CA ALA A 25 4.11 2.78 1.13
C ALA A 25 4.11 2.26 2.58
N SER A 26 4.35 3.11 3.56
CA SER A 26 4.44 2.71 4.97
C SER A 26 3.40 3.43 5.81
N GLY A 27 2.55 2.65 6.49
CA GLY A 27 1.54 3.15 7.42
C GLY A 27 0.16 3.34 6.78
N GLY A 28 -0.88 2.93 7.51
CA GLY A 28 -2.26 3.13 7.12
C GLY A 28 -2.86 2.06 6.19
N VAL A 29 -2.12 1.02 5.80
CA VAL A 29 -2.68 -0.10 5.02
C VAL A 29 -3.53 -0.99 5.92
N ARG A 30 -4.85 -1.05 5.69
CA ARG A 30 -5.83 -1.70 6.57
C ARG A 30 -6.51 -2.89 5.97
N ASN A 31 -6.74 -2.90 4.66
CA ASN A 31 -7.55 -3.89 3.97
C ASN A 31 -7.15 -3.99 2.49
N LEU A 32 -7.81 -4.88 1.75
CA LEU A 32 -7.54 -5.10 0.33
C LEU A 32 -7.84 -3.88 -0.56
N GLU A 33 -8.69 -2.96 -0.13
CA GLU A 33 -9.00 -1.73 -0.88
C GLU A 33 -7.80 -0.78 -0.88
N ASP A 34 -7.13 -0.65 0.26
CA ASP A 34 -5.88 0.11 0.36
C ASP A 34 -4.79 -0.51 -0.55
N ILE A 35 -4.75 -1.84 -0.69
CA ILE A 35 -3.84 -2.54 -1.62
C ILE A 35 -4.18 -2.22 -3.07
N ARG A 36 -5.47 -2.31 -3.47
CA ARG A 36 -5.91 -1.95 -4.84
C ARG A 36 -5.51 -0.53 -5.20
N GLY A 37 -5.77 0.41 -4.30
CA GLY A 37 -5.42 1.82 -4.51
C GLY A 37 -3.92 2.02 -4.72
N LEU A 38 -3.07 1.27 -4.00
CA LEU A 38 -1.62 1.31 -4.24
C LEU A 38 -1.22 0.68 -5.59
N CYS A 39 -1.84 -0.44 -5.98
CA CYS A 39 -1.60 -1.08 -7.28
C CYS A 39 -1.96 -0.16 -8.46
N GLU A 40 -3.08 0.58 -8.36
CA GLU A 40 -3.51 1.55 -9.40
C GLU A 40 -2.47 2.64 -9.70
N VAL A 41 -1.57 2.91 -8.75
CA VAL A 41 -0.51 3.92 -8.89
C VAL A 41 0.89 3.32 -8.82
N ALA A 42 1.05 2.00 -8.95
CA ALA A 42 2.34 1.33 -8.80
C ALA A 42 3.42 1.88 -9.76
N GLU A 43 3.02 2.19 -11.01
CA GLU A 43 3.89 2.77 -12.03
C GLU A 43 4.48 4.14 -11.66
N ALA A 44 3.94 4.81 -10.63
CA ALA A 44 4.52 6.03 -10.06
C ALA A 44 5.90 5.79 -9.39
N GLY A 45 6.34 4.53 -9.27
CA GLY A 45 7.57 4.14 -8.58
C GLY A 45 7.32 3.54 -7.20
N ILE A 46 6.10 3.10 -6.91
CA ILE A 46 5.74 2.41 -5.67
C ILE A 46 5.95 0.91 -5.87
N VAL A 47 6.86 0.33 -5.10
CA VAL A 47 7.31 -1.07 -5.28
C VAL A 47 6.86 -2.02 -4.18
N GLY A 48 6.09 -1.51 -3.21
CA GLY A 48 5.55 -2.34 -2.14
C GLY A 48 4.90 -1.53 -1.04
N ALA A 49 4.42 -2.24 -0.03
CA ALA A 49 3.78 -1.66 1.13
C ALA A 49 4.20 -2.37 2.43
N ILE A 50 4.24 -1.64 3.53
CA ILE A 50 4.46 -2.17 4.89
C ILE A 50 3.15 -2.06 5.66
N THR A 51 2.67 -3.21 6.13
CA THR A 51 1.51 -3.33 7.01
C THR A 51 1.91 -4.01 8.31
N GLY A 52 1.16 -3.73 9.39
CA GLY A 52 1.44 -4.25 10.73
C GLY A 52 0.14 -4.51 11.48
N ARG A 53 -0.39 -3.49 12.17
CA ARG A 53 -1.60 -3.58 13.01
C ARG A 53 -2.79 -4.28 12.32
N ALA A 54 -2.99 -4.02 11.03
CA ALA A 54 -4.09 -4.61 10.25
C ALA A 54 -4.03 -6.15 10.16
N ILE A 55 -2.81 -6.72 10.14
CA ILE A 55 -2.59 -8.17 10.18
C ILE A 55 -3.02 -8.71 11.54
N TYR A 56 -2.60 -8.07 12.63
CA TYR A 56 -2.92 -8.50 13.98
C TYR A 56 -4.40 -8.33 14.34
N GLU A 57 -5.08 -7.35 13.76
CA GLU A 57 -6.52 -7.11 13.94
C GLU A 57 -7.38 -7.91 12.94
N GLY A 58 -6.77 -8.65 12.01
CA GLY A 58 -7.47 -9.46 11.02
C GLY A 58 -8.24 -8.67 9.96
N SER A 59 -7.98 -7.37 9.83
CA SER A 59 -8.58 -6.53 8.78
C SER A 59 -7.90 -6.68 7.42
N LEU A 60 -6.69 -7.25 7.41
CA LEU A 60 -5.95 -7.62 6.22
C LEU A 60 -5.31 -8.99 6.37
N ASP A 61 -5.65 -9.92 5.49
CA ASP A 61 -4.89 -11.15 5.30
C ASP A 61 -3.71 -10.89 4.35
N VAL A 62 -2.49 -11.27 4.76
CA VAL A 62 -1.26 -11.00 4.00
C VAL A 62 -1.21 -11.82 2.72
N ALA A 63 -1.68 -13.08 2.75
CA ALA A 63 -1.64 -13.94 1.59
C ALA A 63 -2.63 -13.45 0.51
N GLU A 64 -3.83 -13.04 0.91
CA GLU A 64 -4.80 -12.42 0.02
C GLU A 64 -4.29 -11.08 -0.53
N ALA A 65 -3.67 -10.25 0.31
CA ALA A 65 -3.08 -8.98 -0.11
C ALA A 65 -1.98 -9.17 -1.16
N GLN A 66 -1.06 -10.11 -0.92
CA GLN A 66 0.03 -10.40 -1.84
C GLN A 66 -0.52 -10.96 -3.16
N LYS A 67 -1.42 -11.93 -3.11
CA LYS A 67 -2.05 -12.50 -4.30
C LYS A 67 -2.74 -11.42 -5.14
N LEU A 68 -3.45 -10.51 -4.48
CA LEU A 68 -4.11 -9.40 -5.16
C LEU A 68 -3.12 -8.45 -5.83
N ALA A 69 -2.00 -8.14 -5.17
CA ALA A 69 -0.96 -7.32 -5.76
C ALA A 69 -0.37 -8.00 -7.01
N ASP A 70 -0.03 -9.28 -6.92
CA ASP A 70 0.50 -10.07 -8.05
C ASP A 70 -0.47 -10.15 -9.25
N GLU A 71 -1.78 -10.09 -9.01
CA GLU A 71 -2.80 -10.10 -10.07
C GLU A 71 -2.98 -8.73 -10.76
N LEU A 72 -2.63 -7.63 -10.08
CA LEU A 72 -2.91 -6.26 -10.53
C LEU A 72 -1.69 -5.51 -11.08
N THR A 73 -0.47 -5.99 -10.84
CA THR A 73 0.80 -5.34 -11.27
C THR A 73 1.71 -6.34 -11.95
#